data_AF-A0A1I6PXE9-F1
#
_entry.id   AF-A0A1I6PXE9-F1
#
_cell.length_a   1.000
_cell.length_b   1.000
_cell.length_c   1.000
_cell.angle_alpha   90.00
_cell.angle_beta   90.00
_cell.angle_gamma   90.00
#
_symmetry.space_group_name_H-M   'P 1'
#
loop_
_entity.id
_entity.type
_entity.pdbx_description
1 polymer ?
#
loop_
_entity_poly.entity_id
_entity_poly.type
_entity_poly.pdbx_seq_one_letter_code
_entity_poly.pdbx_strand_id
1 'polypeptide(L)'
;MQLFHYHYWTENVEKMERFYKSIGFTVALRIGLVDGDPQTFNPPLSWEDFRDRGIHFRIIEMRKGQVNVTFGMGTRDRFDHIGFLVNDRDYSSLVQRAHELEWKVDESERRTFIQTPWRFRIELQQRREFVLEEEPRIDSCTLMLPVTEKIRDLATFLGVTPLDTKAGEIQMVSEDGWSLTIVNGPVTQLRSITFSSGAVSVADPVGVALHSI
;
A
#
# COMPACT_ATOMS: atom_id res chain seq x y z
N MET A 1 9.73 -11.17 6.09
CA MET A 1 9.10 -10.00 5.42
C MET A 1 7.57 -10.04 5.51
N GLN A 2 6.89 -8.90 5.69
CA GLN A 2 5.43 -8.82 5.82
C GLN A 2 4.83 -7.73 4.92
N LEU A 3 3.80 -8.05 4.14
CA LEU A 3 2.97 -7.05 3.44
C LEU A 3 2.06 -6.36 4.46
N PHE A 4 2.18 -5.03 4.59
CA PHE A 4 1.46 -4.28 5.63
C PHE A 4 0.79 -3.00 5.12
N HIS A 5 1.21 -2.50 3.96
CA HIS A 5 0.84 -1.16 3.51
C HIS A 5 0.42 -1.11 2.05
N TYR A 6 -0.54 -0.24 1.75
CA TYR A 6 -0.82 0.23 0.39
C TYR A 6 -1.24 1.70 0.36
N HIS A 7 -0.89 2.36 -0.75
CA HIS A 7 -1.05 3.80 -0.93
C HIS A 7 -1.78 4.16 -2.21
N TYR A 8 -2.71 5.12 -2.10
CA TYR A 8 -3.40 5.74 -3.24
C TYR A 8 -3.32 7.26 -3.27
N TRP A 9 -3.30 7.82 -4.47
CA TRP A 9 -3.70 9.20 -4.70
C TRP A 9 -5.14 9.23 -5.15
N THR A 10 -5.94 10.17 -4.64
CA THR A 10 -7.36 10.34 -5.00
C THR A 10 -7.81 11.78 -4.77
N GLU A 11 -8.86 12.20 -5.45
CA GLU A 11 -9.56 13.47 -5.17
C GLU A 11 -10.52 13.34 -3.97
N ASN A 12 -10.82 12.11 -3.54
CA ASN A 12 -11.91 11.80 -2.61
C ASN A 12 -11.41 11.43 -1.21
N VAL A 13 -10.42 12.15 -0.67
CA VAL A 13 -9.75 11.80 0.60
C VAL A 13 -10.70 11.75 1.82
N GLU A 14 -11.68 12.65 1.93
CA GLU A 14 -12.69 12.60 3.01
C GLU A 14 -13.59 11.35 2.87
N LYS A 15 -13.98 10.99 1.65
CA LYS A 15 -14.79 9.80 1.37
C LYS A 15 -14.03 8.52 1.69
N MET A 16 -12.74 8.45 1.33
CA MET A 16 -11.84 7.35 1.70
C MET A 16 -11.78 7.19 3.22
N GLU A 17 -11.54 8.26 3.95
CA GLU A 17 -11.47 8.19 5.41
C GLU A 17 -12.78 7.71 6.04
N ARG A 18 -13.91 8.28 5.62
CA ARG A 18 -15.24 7.85 6.11
C ARG A 18 -15.49 6.37 5.84
N PHE A 19 -15.11 5.89 4.66
CA PHE A 19 -15.22 4.47 4.30
C PHE A 19 -14.33 3.59 5.19
N TYR A 20 -13.03 3.88 5.30
CA TYR A 20 -12.14 3.04 6.11
C TYR A 20 -12.55 3.05 7.59
N LYS A 21 -13.05 4.18 8.11
CA LYS A 21 -13.67 4.24 9.44
C LYS A 21 -14.89 3.34 9.58
N SER A 22 -15.77 3.26 8.58
CA SER A 22 -16.99 2.45 8.67
C SER A 22 -16.70 0.94 8.72
N ILE A 23 -15.54 0.50 8.21
CA ILE A 23 -15.06 -0.89 8.31
C ILE A 23 -14.06 -1.10 9.45
N GLY A 24 -13.96 -0.15 10.39
CA GLY A 24 -13.24 -0.31 11.65
C GLY A 24 -11.77 0.13 11.63
N PHE A 25 -11.30 0.86 10.62
CA PHE A 25 -10.01 1.53 10.70
C PHE A 25 -10.08 2.80 11.55
N THR A 26 -8.96 3.16 12.14
CA THR A 26 -8.77 4.39 12.91
C THR A 26 -7.83 5.34 12.16
N VAL A 27 -8.00 6.64 12.37
CA VAL A 27 -7.11 7.65 11.78
C VAL A 27 -5.85 7.73 12.63
N ALA A 28 -4.70 7.37 12.08
CA ALA A 28 -3.42 7.52 12.76
C ALA A 28 -2.73 8.85 12.42
N LEU A 29 -2.94 9.36 11.20
CA LEU A 29 -2.34 10.61 10.76
C LEU A 29 -3.25 11.34 9.75
N ARG A 30 -3.36 12.66 9.90
CA ARG A 30 -3.78 13.57 8.84
C ARG A 30 -2.78 14.72 8.76
N ILE A 31 -2.24 14.96 7.58
CA ILE A 31 -1.43 16.14 7.30
C ILE A 31 -2.17 17.00 6.27
N GLY A 32 -2.45 18.24 6.63
CA GLY A 32 -3.00 19.26 5.76
C GLY A 32 -2.05 20.43 5.58
N LEU A 33 -2.21 21.19 4.50
CA LEU A 33 -1.53 22.47 4.31
C LEU A 33 -2.40 23.61 4.80
N VAL A 34 -1.82 24.49 5.60
CA VAL A 34 -2.38 25.78 6.01
C VAL A 34 -1.36 26.84 5.63
N ASP A 35 -1.74 27.79 4.78
CA ASP A 35 -0.84 28.82 4.24
C ASP A 35 0.44 28.26 3.60
N GLY A 36 0.37 27.04 3.07
CA GLY A 36 1.50 26.34 2.44
C GLY A 36 2.31 25.45 3.40
N ASP A 37 2.12 25.59 4.71
CA ASP A 37 2.86 24.85 5.73
C ASP A 37 2.14 23.57 6.16
N PRO A 38 2.85 22.44 6.32
CA PRO A 38 2.27 21.19 6.78
C PRO A 38 1.89 21.26 8.26
N GLN A 39 0.63 20.94 8.57
CA GLN A 39 0.10 20.83 9.92
C GLN A 39 -0.66 19.52 10.11
N THR A 40 -0.74 19.06 11.36
CA THR A 40 -1.39 17.80 11.72
C THR A 40 -2.82 18.03 12.21
N PHE A 41 -3.76 17.18 11.75
CA PHE A 41 -5.19 17.25 12.08
C PHE A 41 -5.73 15.90 12.57
N ASN A 42 -4.99 15.28 13.47
CA ASN A 42 -5.30 13.95 14.01
C ASN A 42 -6.52 14.01 14.94
N PRO A 43 -7.16 12.86 15.23
CA PRO A 43 -8.15 12.74 16.30
C PRO A 43 -7.65 13.39 17.62
N PRO A 44 -8.53 14.01 18.41
CA PRO A 44 -10.00 13.98 18.32
C PRO A 44 -10.64 14.90 17.26
N LEU A 45 -9.84 15.63 16.46
CA LEU A 45 -10.37 16.48 15.40
C LEU A 45 -11.13 15.66 14.33
N SER A 46 -12.21 16.23 13.84
CA SER A 46 -13.10 15.74 12.81
C SER A 46 -13.11 16.67 11.60
N TRP A 47 -13.66 16.22 10.47
CA TRP A 47 -13.80 17.05 9.27
C TRP A 47 -14.58 18.34 9.50
N GLU A 48 -15.50 18.36 10.47
CA GLU A 48 -16.27 19.57 10.80
C GLU A 48 -15.42 20.63 11.50
N ASP A 49 -14.42 20.24 12.29
CA ASP A 49 -13.57 21.17 13.06
C ASP A 49 -12.68 22.06 12.16
N PHE A 50 -12.55 21.70 10.88
CA PHE A 50 -11.71 22.42 9.94
C PHE A 50 -12.33 22.59 8.55
N ARG A 51 -13.64 22.36 8.41
CA ARG A 51 -14.36 22.48 7.14
C ARG A 51 -14.21 23.87 6.52
N ASP A 52 -14.27 24.91 7.34
CA ASP A 52 -14.24 26.31 6.90
C ASP A 52 -12.81 26.88 6.76
N ARG A 53 -11.79 26.06 7.01
CA ARG A 53 -10.38 26.51 7.00
C ARG A 53 -9.69 26.36 5.66
N GLY A 54 -10.39 25.86 4.63
CA GLY A 54 -9.81 25.68 3.28
C GLY A 54 -8.59 24.76 3.25
N ILE A 55 -8.55 23.77 4.16
CA ILE A 55 -7.38 22.89 4.32
C ILE A 55 -7.24 21.95 3.13
N HIS A 56 -6.07 21.96 2.54
CA HIS A 56 -5.71 21.01 1.49
C HIS A 56 -4.98 19.82 2.12
N PHE A 57 -5.68 18.71 2.33
CA PHE A 57 -5.10 17.50 2.89
C PHE A 57 -4.09 16.89 1.93
N ARG A 58 -2.87 16.66 2.41
CA ARG A 58 -1.79 16.04 1.64
C ARG A 58 -1.87 14.54 1.71
N ILE A 59 -2.06 14.01 2.92
CA ILE A 59 -1.97 12.59 3.21
C ILE A 59 -2.76 12.26 4.47
N ILE A 60 -3.46 11.14 4.44
CA ILE A 60 -4.19 10.56 5.57
C ILE A 60 -3.76 9.10 5.69
N GLU A 61 -3.44 8.68 6.91
CA GLU A 61 -3.07 7.31 7.25
C GLU A 61 -4.15 6.70 8.15
N MET A 62 -4.67 5.57 7.71
CA MET A 62 -5.67 4.75 8.39
C MET A 62 -5.02 3.46 8.86
N ARG A 63 -5.34 3.01 10.08
CA ARG A 63 -4.81 1.76 10.64
C ARG A 63 -5.91 0.84 11.15
N LYS A 64 -5.72 -0.46 10.96
CA LYS A 64 -6.52 -1.52 11.59
C LYS A 64 -5.64 -2.75 11.77
N GLY A 65 -5.33 -3.09 13.02
CA GLY A 65 -4.35 -4.13 13.31
C GLY A 65 -3.01 -3.83 12.65
N GLN A 66 -2.45 -4.82 11.96
CA GLN A 66 -1.21 -4.75 11.20
C GLN A 66 -1.34 -4.05 9.84
N VAL A 67 -2.54 -3.58 9.46
CA VAL A 67 -2.79 -2.96 8.15
C VAL A 67 -2.70 -1.44 8.24
N ASN A 68 -1.88 -0.86 7.36
CA ASN A 68 -1.83 0.58 7.11
C ASN A 68 -2.33 0.91 5.72
N VAL A 69 -3.27 1.85 5.62
CA VAL A 69 -3.74 2.39 4.35
C VAL A 69 -3.45 3.87 4.32
N THR A 70 -2.79 4.33 3.28
CA THR A 70 -2.52 5.76 3.10
C THR A 70 -3.17 6.25 1.83
N PHE A 71 -3.83 7.39 1.92
CA PHE A 71 -4.31 8.08 0.74
C PHE A 71 -4.01 9.56 0.82
N GLY A 72 -3.55 10.11 -0.30
CA GLY A 72 -3.23 11.52 -0.44
C GLY A 72 -4.04 12.19 -1.53
N MET A 73 -4.08 13.52 -1.48
CA MET A 73 -4.75 14.31 -2.51
C MET A 73 -3.99 14.21 -3.84
N GLY A 74 -4.69 13.75 -4.88
CA GLY A 74 -4.23 13.74 -6.26
C GLY A 74 -5.29 14.26 -7.20
N THR A 75 -4.96 14.41 -8.48
CA THR A 75 -5.90 14.88 -9.53
C THR A 75 -6.69 13.75 -10.19
N ARG A 76 -6.49 12.51 -9.74
CA ARG A 76 -7.20 11.30 -10.15
C ARG A 76 -6.83 10.14 -9.25
N ASP A 77 -7.66 9.11 -9.26
CA ASP A 77 -7.37 7.85 -8.58
C ASP A 77 -6.15 7.17 -9.23
N ARG A 78 -5.09 6.98 -8.44
CA ARG A 78 -3.85 6.34 -8.88
C ARG A 78 -3.25 5.52 -7.77
N PHE A 79 -3.06 4.23 -8.02
CA PHE A 79 -2.28 3.37 -7.15
C PHE A 79 -0.81 3.81 -7.15
N ASP A 80 -0.22 3.93 -5.97
CA ASP A 80 1.13 4.48 -5.82
C ASP A 80 2.15 3.42 -5.41
N HIS A 81 1.92 2.72 -4.30
CA HIS A 81 2.81 1.66 -3.83
C HIS A 81 2.14 0.67 -2.88
N ILE A 82 2.77 -0.49 -2.76
CA ILE A 82 2.62 -1.38 -1.60
C ILE A 82 3.86 -1.26 -0.72
N GLY A 83 3.74 -1.59 0.56
CA GLY A 83 4.85 -1.58 1.51
C GLY A 83 5.03 -2.88 2.27
N PHE A 84 6.30 -3.23 2.45
CA PHE A 84 6.75 -4.38 3.22
C PHE A 84 7.48 -3.95 4.49
N LEU A 85 7.08 -4.55 5.61
CA LEU A 85 7.83 -4.49 6.86
C LEU A 85 8.95 -5.54 6.75
N VAL A 86 10.19 -5.09 6.86
CA VAL A 86 11.40 -5.88 6.61
C VAL A 86 12.34 -5.77 7.80
N ASN A 87 13.07 -6.86 8.07
CA ASN A 87 14.22 -6.81 8.97
C ASN A 87 15.49 -6.38 8.19
N ASP A 88 16.61 -6.22 8.88
CA ASP A 88 17.86 -5.75 8.25
C ASP A 88 18.41 -6.70 7.18
N ARG A 89 18.19 -8.01 7.34
CA ARG A 89 18.57 -9.03 6.36
C ARG A 89 17.72 -8.90 5.10
N ASP A 90 16.39 -8.87 5.26
CA ASP A 90 15.43 -8.70 4.17
C ASP A 90 15.71 -7.40 3.42
N TYR A 91 15.92 -6.30 4.14
CA TYR A 91 16.27 -4.99 3.59
C TYR A 91 17.53 -5.06 2.71
N SER A 92 18.63 -5.57 3.27
CA SER A 92 19.91 -5.65 2.57
C SER A 92 19.80 -6.49 1.30
N SER A 93 19.11 -7.63 1.38
CA SER A 93 18.89 -8.51 0.22
C SER A 93 17.96 -7.89 -0.84
N LEU A 94 16.94 -7.12 -0.45
CA LEU A 94 16.04 -6.43 -1.39
C LEU A 94 16.76 -5.28 -2.10
N VAL A 95 17.51 -4.45 -1.37
CA VAL A 95 18.28 -3.35 -1.95
C VAL A 95 19.34 -3.87 -2.90
N GLN A 96 20.07 -4.93 -2.53
CA GLN A 96 21.03 -5.57 -3.43
C GLN A 96 20.37 -6.03 -4.74
N ARG A 97 19.24 -6.75 -4.65
CA ARG A 97 18.53 -7.23 -5.85
C ARG A 97 17.93 -6.11 -6.69
N ALA A 98 17.49 -5.02 -6.07
CA ALA A 98 17.07 -3.83 -6.81
C ALA A 98 18.22 -3.27 -7.64
N HIS A 99 19.44 -3.19 -7.08
CA HIS A 99 20.62 -2.77 -7.84
C HIS A 99 20.99 -3.74 -8.95
N GLU A 100 20.93 -5.06 -8.71
CA GLU A 100 21.19 -6.09 -9.73
C GLU A 100 20.19 -6.02 -10.89
N LEU A 101 18.95 -5.61 -10.61
CA LEU A 101 17.89 -5.39 -11.62
C LEU A 101 17.91 -3.97 -12.23
N GLU A 102 18.91 -3.15 -11.87
CA GLU A 102 19.02 -1.74 -12.29
C GLU A 102 17.79 -0.88 -11.91
N TRP A 103 17.08 -1.26 -10.85
CA TRP A 103 15.95 -0.49 -10.32
C TRP A 103 16.46 0.63 -9.42
N LYS A 104 15.80 1.79 -9.52
CA LYS A 104 16.16 2.94 -8.71
C LYS A 104 15.75 2.73 -7.25
N VAL A 105 16.71 2.92 -6.36
CA VAL A 105 16.53 2.89 -4.89
C VAL A 105 16.55 4.34 -4.39
N ASP A 106 15.45 4.76 -3.75
CA ASP A 106 15.30 6.05 -3.11
C ASP A 106 15.34 5.86 -1.58
N GLU A 107 16.54 5.89 -1.00
CA GLU A 107 16.74 5.76 0.45
C GLU A 107 16.47 7.09 1.17
N SER A 108 15.84 7.01 2.34
CA SER A 108 15.67 8.15 3.24
C SER A 108 15.77 7.68 4.69
N GLU A 109 15.96 8.61 5.62
CA GLU A 109 16.00 8.31 7.06
C GLU A 109 14.73 7.61 7.59
N ARG A 110 13.60 7.74 6.88
CA ARG A 110 12.31 7.21 7.35
C ARG A 110 11.92 5.88 6.73
N ARG A 111 12.24 5.68 5.45
CA ARG A 111 11.90 4.49 4.65
C ARG A 111 12.57 4.55 3.29
N THR A 112 12.66 3.40 2.63
CA THR A 112 13.25 3.27 1.30
C THR A 112 12.17 2.94 0.27
N PHE A 113 12.24 3.55 -0.91
CA PHE A 113 11.36 3.22 -2.03
C PHE A 113 12.14 2.60 -3.19
N ILE A 114 11.60 1.53 -3.75
CA ILE A 114 12.09 0.89 -4.97
C ILE A 114 11.16 1.27 -6.12
N GLN A 115 11.71 1.88 -7.17
CA GLN A 115 10.94 2.25 -8.37
C GLN A 115 10.81 1.04 -9.29
N THR A 116 9.58 0.66 -9.64
CA THR A 116 9.34 -0.47 -10.55
C THR A 116 9.09 0.00 -11.99
N PRO A 117 9.34 -0.86 -13.00
CA PRO A 117 8.99 -0.57 -14.39
C PRO A 117 7.50 -0.34 -14.65
N TRP A 118 6.63 -0.79 -13.72
CA TRP A 118 5.18 -0.74 -13.87
C TRP A 118 4.56 0.48 -13.19
N ARG A 119 5.31 1.56 -12.97
CA ARG A 119 4.76 2.85 -12.47
C ARG A 119 4.06 2.77 -11.10
N PHE A 120 4.38 1.76 -10.30
CA PHE A 120 4.16 1.77 -8.85
C PHE A 120 5.51 1.59 -8.15
N ARG A 121 5.55 1.82 -6.84
CA ARG A 121 6.76 1.65 -6.03
C ARG A 121 6.59 0.53 -5.01
N ILE A 122 7.69 0.07 -4.45
CA ILE A 122 7.68 -0.80 -3.29
C ILE A 122 8.33 -0.05 -2.14
N GLU A 123 7.59 0.12 -1.04
CA GLU A 123 8.13 0.69 0.19
C GLU A 123 8.78 -0.42 1.03
N LEU A 124 9.98 -0.15 1.53
CA LEU A 124 10.67 -0.96 2.51
C LEU A 124 10.68 -0.19 3.84
N GLN A 125 9.98 -0.75 4.83
CA GLN A 125 9.86 -0.19 6.17
C GLN A 125 10.60 -1.08 7.17
N GLN A 126 11.53 -0.53 7.94
CA GLN A 126 12.25 -1.26 9.01
C GLN A 126 11.68 -0.95 10.41
N ARG A 127 10.97 0.18 10.55
CA ARG A 127 10.46 0.70 11.82
C ARG A 127 9.18 -0.03 12.22
N ARG A 128 9.29 -0.98 13.15
CA ARG A 128 8.18 -1.85 13.58
C ARG A 128 7.07 -1.10 14.31
N GLU A 129 7.36 0.04 14.92
CA GLU A 129 6.37 0.87 15.62
C GLU A 129 5.26 1.43 14.71
N PHE A 130 5.41 1.34 13.39
CA PHE A 130 4.35 1.69 12.44
C PHE A 130 3.32 0.58 12.22
N VAL A 131 3.58 -0.64 12.71
CA VAL A 131 2.71 -1.79 12.53
C VAL A 131 2.31 -2.29 13.92
N LEU A 132 1.00 -2.34 14.20
CA LEU A 132 0.50 -2.87 15.47
C LEU A 132 0.69 -4.39 15.49
N GLU A 133 0.68 -5.03 16.66
CA GLU A 133 0.81 -6.49 16.74
C GLU A 133 -0.54 -7.21 16.48
N GLU A 134 -1.65 -6.50 16.61
CA GLU A 134 -3.00 -7.05 16.52
C GLU A 134 -3.44 -7.37 15.08
N GLU A 135 -4.29 -8.37 14.91
CA GLU A 135 -4.98 -8.66 13.64
C GLU A 135 -5.97 -7.54 13.27
N PRO A 136 -6.33 -7.35 11.99
CA PRO A 136 -5.94 -8.14 10.82
C PRO A 136 -4.56 -7.78 10.27
N ARG A 137 -3.98 -8.67 9.45
CA ARG A 137 -2.85 -8.41 8.55
C ARG A 137 -3.30 -8.56 7.09
N ILE A 138 -2.44 -8.16 6.15
CA ILE A 138 -2.66 -8.42 4.72
C ILE A 138 -2.07 -9.79 4.37
N ASP A 139 -2.91 -10.73 3.93
CA ASP A 139 -2.48 -12.04 3.47
C ASP A 139 -2.21 -12.07 1.97
N SER A 140 -3.02 -11.35 1.19
CA SER A 140 -2.80 -11.28 -0.26
C SER A 140 -3.23 -9.97 -0.87
N CYS A 141 -2.61 -9.63 -2.01
CA CYS A 141 -3.14 -8.61 -2.89
C CYS A 141 -3.06 -9.02 -4.35
N THR A 142 -3.98 -8.46 -5.15
CA THR A 142 -3.99 -8.64 -6.60
C THR A 142 -3.62 -7.34 -7.27
N LEU A 143 -2.57 -7.35 -8.10
CA LEU A 143 -2.16 -6.23 -8.92
C LEU A 143 -2.50 -6.51 -10.38
N MET A 144 -3.16 -5.55 -11.02
CA MET A 144 -3.26 -5.49 -12.47
C MET A 144 -2.08 -4.69 -13.00
N LEU A 145 -1.27 -5.30 -13.87
CA LEU A 145 -0.09 -4.67 -14.46
C LEU A 145 -0.10 -4.89 -15.98
N PRO A 146 0.50 -3.98 -16.77
CA PRO A 146 0.84 -4.27 -18.16
C PRO A 146 1.93 -5.34 -18.18
N VAL A 147 1.52 -6.60 -18.31
CA VAL A 147 2.44 -7.73 -18.20
C VAL A 147 3.40 -7.70 -19.39
N THR A 148 4.67 -7.71 -19.05
CA THR A 148 5.79 -7.84 -19.97
C THR A 148 6.69 -8.98 -19.51
N GLU A 149 7.67 -9.37 -20.31
CA GLU A 149 8.69 -10.36 -19.93
C GLU A 149 9.39 -10.04 -18.60
N LYS A 150 9.48 -8.75 -18.24
CA LYS A 150 10.08 -8.26 -16.99
C LYS A 150 9.30 -8.62 -15.74
N ILE A 151 8.08 -9.15 -15.84
CA ILE A 151 7.26 -9.42 -14.64
C ILE A 151 7.92 -10.44 -13.69
N ARG A 152 8.77 -11.33 -14.23
CA ARG A 152 9.56 -12.27 -13.43
C ARG A 152 10.69 -11.58 -12.65
N ASP A 153 11.08 -10.37 -13.04
CA ASP A 153 12.02 -9.54 -12.26
C ASP A 153 11.40 -9.14 -10.91
N LEU A 154 10.07 -8.96 -10.84
CA LEU A 154 9.39 -8.72 -9.56
C LEU A 154 9.49 -9.93 -8.62
N ALA A 155 9.35 -11.15 -9.14
CA ALA A 155 9.53 -12.36 -8.35
C ALA A 155 10.99 -12.51 -7.89
N THR A 156 11.94 -12.23 -8.78
CA THR A 156 13.39 -12.21 -8.46
C THR A 156 13.70 -11.19 -7.37
N PHE A 157 13.20 -9.97 -7.52
CA PHE A 157 13.31 -8.89 -6.53
C PHE A 157 12.74 -9.32 -5.18
N LEU A 158 11.56 -9.94 -5.14
CA LEU A 158 10.92 -10.36 -3.89
C LEU A 158 11.55 -11.64 -3.29
N GLY A 159 12.21 -12.45 -4.11
CA GLY A 159 12.91 -13.67 -3.66
C GLY A 159 12.00 -14.85 -3.55
N VAL A 160 11.03 -14.91 -4.45
CA VAL A 160 9.98 -15.91 -4.48
C VAL A 160 9.92 -16.53 -5.86
N THR A 161 9.45 -17.76 -5.92
CA THR A 161 9.26 -18.47 -7.19
C THR A 161 7.91 -18.07 -7.79
N PRO A 162 7.85 -17.52 -9.01
CA PRO A 162 6.59 -17.23 -9.66
C PRO A 162 5.90 -18.52 -10.13
N LEU A 163 4.58 -18.60 -9.95
CA LEU A 163 3.74 -19.71 -10.37
C LEU A 163 2.71 -19.20 -11.39
N ASP A 164 2.78 -19.70 -12.62
CA ASP A 164 1.78 -19.42 -13.65
C ASP A 164 0.50 -20.22 -13.36
N THR A 165 -0.65 -19.52 -13.24
CA THR A 165 -1.94 -20.16 -13.02
C THR A 165 -2.60 -20.55 -14.35
N LYS A 166 -3.56 -21.48 -14.30
CA LYS A 166 -4.36 -21.84 -15.49
C LYS A 166 -5.18 -20.68 -16.06
N ALA A 167 -5.41 -19.64 -15.27
CA ALA A 167 -6.13 -18.43 -15.67
C ALA A 167 -5.22 -17.37 -16.32
N GLY A 168 -3.92 -17.65 -16.49
CA GLY A 168 -2.96 -16.70 -17.06
C GLY A 168 -2.50 -15.63 -16.07
N GLU A 169 -2.67 -15.88 -14.78
CA GLU A 169 -2.17 -15.03 -13.70
C GLU A 169 -0.80 -15.52 -13.23
N ILE A 170 -0.01 -14.64 -12.63
CA ILE A 170 1.27 -15.01 -12.02
C ILE A 170 1.14 -14.83 -10.52
N GLN A 171 1.23 -15.94 -9.79
CA GLN A 171 1.21 -15.93 -8.33
C GLN A 171 2.64 -15.94 -7.78
N MET A 172 2.85 -15.14 -6.74
CA MET A 172 4.10 -15.02 -6.00
C MET A 172 3.75 -15.23 -4.54
N VAL A 173 4.18 -16.36 -3.98
CA VAL A 173 3.85 -16.75 -2.59
C VAL A 173 5.13 -16.78 -1.78
N SER A 174 5.11 -16.12 -0.63
CA SER A 174 6.24 -16.12 0.30
C SER A 174 6.09 -17.21 1.35
N GLU A 175 7.23 -17.70 1.83
CA GLU A 175 7.29 -18.55 3.02
C GLU A 175 6.76 -17.84 4.28
N ASP A 176 6.79 -16.50 4.29
CA ASP A 176 6.27 -15.66 5.38
C ASP A 176 4.73 -15.49 5.35
N GLY A 177 4.04 -16.13 4.41
CA GLY A 177 2.57 -16.21 4.39
C GLY A 177 1.84 -15.11 3.61
N TRP A 178 2.53 -14.11 3.06
CA TRP A 178 1.92 -13.15 2.13
C TRP A 178 1.97 -13.66 0.68
N SER A 179 1.04 -13.21 -0.16
CA SER A 179 1.04 -13.52 -1.59
C SER A 179 0.65 -12.31 -2.47
N LEU A 180 1.21 -12.28 -3.68
CA LEU A 180 0.84 -11.34 -4.73
C LEU A 180 0.33 -12.12 -5.94
N THR A 181 -0.82 -11.71 -6.46
CA THR A 181 -1.34 -12.20 -7.74
C THR A 181 -1.23 -11.09 -8.77
N ILE A 182 -0.51 -11.35 -9.85
CA ILE A 182 -0.43 -10.44 -10.99
C ILE A 182 -1.39 -10.89 -12.07
N VAL A 183 -2.30 -9.98 -12.44
CA VAL A 183 -3.21 -10.15 -13.58
C VAL A 183 -2.80 -9.20 -14.70
N ASN A 184 -2.88 -9.66 -15.95
CA ASN A 184 -2.57 -8.82 -17.08
C ASN A 184 -3.66 -7.77 -17.32
N GLY A 185 -3.26 -6.51 -17.53
CA GLY A 185 -4.17 -5.45 -17.92
C GLY A 185 -3.45 -4.22 -18.46
N PRO A 186 -4.18 -3.26 -19.04
CA PRO A 186 -3.57 -2.13 -19.76
C PRO A 186 -2.97 -1.06 -18.84
N VAL A 187 -3.26 -1.12 -17.53
CA VAL A 187 -2.91 -0.09 -16.56
C VAL A 187 -2.50 -0.71 -15.23
N THR A 188 -1.63 -0.02 -14.51
CA THR A 188 -1.20 -0.37 -13.16
C THR A 188 -2.29 -0.02 -12.15
N GLN A 189 -2.86 -1.04 -11.50
CA GLN A 189 -3.89 -0.89 -10.48
C GLN A 189 -3.75 -1.96 -9.41
N LEU A 190 -3.98 -1.60 -8.15
CA LEU A 190 -4.28 -2.58 -7.11
C LEU A 190 -5.78 -2.91 -7.19
N ARG A 191 -6.09 -4.20 -7.33
CA ARG A 191 -7.43 -4.74 -7.63
C ARG A 191 -8.12 -5.25 -6.38
N SER A 192 -7.37 -5.94 -5.52
CA SER A 192 -7.92 -6.48 -4.28
C SER A 192 -6.89 -6.60 -3.18
N ILE A 193 -7.37 -6.53 -1.95
CA ILE A 193 -6.64 -6.84 -0.72
C ILE A 193 -7.45 -7.88 0.05
N THR A 194 -6.78 -8.93 0.51
CA THR A 194 -7.37 -9.94 1.39
C THR A 194 -6.72 -9.84 2.77
N PHE A 195 -7.56 -9.66 3.77
CA PHE A 195 -7.17 -9.64 5.17
C PHE A 195 -7.25 -11.04 5.77
N SER A 196 -6.36 -11.33 6.71
CA SER A 196 -6.31 -12.59 7.47
C SER A 196 -7.55 -12.89 8.31
N SER A 197 -8.31 -11.85 8.67
CA SER A 197 -9.48 -11.95 9.54
C SER A 197 -10.39 -10.73 9.41
N GLY A 198 -11.60 -10.87 9.95
CA GLY A 198 -12.65 -9.86 9.92
C GLY A 198 -13.85 -10.30 9.08
N ALA A 199 -14.82 -9.40 8.94
CA ALA A 199 -15.98 -9.59 8.07
C ALA A 199 -16.07 -8.41 7.10
N VAL A 200 -15.26 -8.45 6.04
CA VAL A 200 -15.20 -7.40 5.02
C VAL A 200 -15.32 -8.05 3.65
N SER A 201 -16.31 -7.60 2.87
CA SER A 201 -16.48 -7.95 1.45
C SER A 201 -17.12 -6.77 0.74
N VAL A 202 -16.32 -5.76 0.45
CA VAL A 202 -16.75 -4.46 -0.09
C VAL A 202 -15.69 -3.88 -1.01
N ALA A 203 -16.07 -2.98 -1.91
CA ALA A 203 -15.11 -2.16 -2.66
C ALA A 203 -14.89 -0.82 -1.96
N ASP A 204 -13.65 -0.37 -1.89
CA ASP A 204 -13.32 0.97 -1.41
C ASP A 204 -13.71 2.06 -2.43
N PRO A 205 -13.66 3.35 -2.07
CA PRO A 205 -14.08 4.43 -2.95
C PRO A 205 -13.32 4.56 -4.27
N VAL A 206 -12.14 3.95 -4.39
CA VAL A 206 -11.35 3.91 -5.64
C VAL A 206 -11.45 2.56 -6.36
N GLY A 207 -12.31 1.67 -5.87
CA GLY A 207 -12.66 0.40 -6.51
C GLY A 207 -11.78 -0.79 -6.13
N VAL A 208 -10.98 -0.71 -5.07
CA VAL A 208 -10.23 -1.87 -4.55
C VAL A 208 -11.18 -2.79 -3.83
N ALA A 209 -11.26 -4.05 -4.26
CA ALA A 209 -12.04 -5.07 -3.57
C ALA A 209 -11.33 -5.50 -2.27
N LEU A 210 -11.98 -5.30 -1.14
CA LEU A 210 -11.49 -5.69 0.18
C LEU A 210 -12.22 -6.95 0.64
N HIS A 211 -11.45 -7.98 0.94
CA HIS A 211 -11.94 -9.28 1.40
C HIS A 211 -11.31 -9.65 2.75
N SER A 212 -11.97 -10.51 3.51
CA SER A 212 -11.39 -11.23 4.63
C SER A 212 -11.64 -12.72 4.47
N ILE A 213 -10.68 -13.54 4.93
CA ILE A 213 -10.80 -15.01 4.96
C ILE A 213 -11.77 -15.45 6.07
#